data_AF-A0A958DGX6-F1
#
_entry.id   AF-A0A958DGX6-F1
#
_cell.length_a   1.000
_cell.length_b   1.000
_cell.length_c   1.000
_cell.angle_alpha   90.00
_cell.angle_beta   90.00
_cell.angle_gamma   90.00
#
_symmetry.space_group_name_H-M   'P 1'
#
loop_
_entity.id
_entity.type
_entity.pdbx_description
1 polymer ?
#
loop_
_entity_poly.entity_id
_entity_poly.type
_entity_poly.pdbx_seq_one_letter_code
_entity_poly.pdbx_strand_id
1 'polypeptide(L)'
;DAEPVVLKTRKAKGEENARVWGWFPVDGKKIEQMYEANTQLRDFENIELKDEIVRYFWDEVRPHVKDAWADRERIRSAYEINFNRYFYEYTPPRPLAEIDADIKQMEDEIIRLLHEVTT
;
A
#
# COMPACT_ATOMS: atom_id res chain seq x y z
N ASP A 1 -10.24 11.34 23.26
CA ASP A 1 -8.93 11.40 22.59
C ASP A 1 -7.84 11.81 23.56
N ALA A 2 -6.65 11.22 23.43
CA ALA A 2 -5.49 11.61 24.21
C ALA A 2 -4.91 12.91 23.66
N GLU A 3 -4.33 13.73 24.55
CA GLU A 3 -3.61 14.94 24.16
C GLU A 3 -2.42 14.59 23.26
N PRO A 4 -2.16 15.37 22.20
CA PRO A 4 -1.05 15.09 21.28
C PRO A 4 0.30 15.26 21.99
N VAL A 5 1.15 14.23 21.89
CA VAL A 5 2.47 14.19 22.52
C VAL A 5 3.50 14.85 21.62
N VAL A 6 4.30 15.76 22.17
CA VAL A 6 5.39 16.42 21.44
C VAL A 6 6.61 15.51 21.39
N LEU A 7 7.03 15.15 20.17
CA LEU A 7 8.20 14.31 19.92
C LEU A 7 9.50 15.14 19.82
N LYS A 8 9.47 16.27 19.11
CA LYS A 8 10.65 17.15 18.93
C LYS A 8 10.24 18.61 18.93
N THR A 9 11.17 19.47 19.33
CA THR A 9 11.04 20.93 19.18
C THR A 9 12.28 21.51 18.50
N ARG A 10 12.11 22.61 17.77
CA ARG A 10 13.19 23.37 17.14
C ARG A 10 12.90 24.88 17.16
N LYS A 11 13.93 25.71 17.00
CA LYS A 11 13.72 27.14 16.71
C LYS A 11 13.00 27.27 15.37
N ALA A 12 12.04 28.19 15.29
CA ALA A 12 11.32 28.45 14.05
C ALA A 12 12.30 28.85 12.95
N LYS A 13 12.24 28.15 11.82
CA LYS A 13 13.15 28.38 10.69
C LYS A 13 12.49 29.16 9.55
N GLY A 14 11.16 29.33 9.57
CA GLY A 14 10.43 29.99 8.48
C GLY A 14 10.48 29.20 7.18
N GLU A 15 10.62 27.88 7.27
CA GLU A 15 10.57 26.99 6.12
C GLU A 15 9.15 27.01 5.53
N GLU A 16 9.02 27.37 4.25
CA GLU A 16 7.73 27.61 3.57
C GLU A 16 6.72 26.46 3.77
N ASN A 17 7.19 25.22 3.71
CA ASN A 17 6.35 24.02 3.80
C ASN A 17 6.58 23.24 5.10
N ALA A 18 7.06 23.88 6.17
CA ALA A 18 7.34 23.24 7.46
C ALA A 18 6.20 22.32 7.95
N ARG A 19 4.95 22.78 7.78
CA ARG A 19 3.73 22.04 8.17
C ARG A 19 3.58 20.71 7.43
N VAL A 20 3.89 20.66 6.14
CA VAL A 20 3.82 19.42 5.34
C VAL A 20 4.77 18.38 5.92
N TRP A 21 5.90 18.83 6.47
CA TRP A 21 6.95 17.98 7.02
C TRP A 21 6.86 17.78 8.53
N GLY A 22 5.70 18.04 9.12
CA GLY A 22 5.41 17.75 10.52
C GLY A 22 5.89 18.81 11.52
N TRP A 23 6.29 20.00 11.05
CA TRP A 23 6.68 21.10 11.92
C TRP A 23 5.56 22.13 12.04
N PHE A 24 5.05 22.27 13.27
CA PHE A 24 3.93 23.14 13.60
C PHE A 24 4.41 24.33 14.44
N PRO A 25 4.06 25.58 14.09
CA PRO A 25 4.43 26.73 14.90
C PRO A 25 3.73 26.68 16.27
N VAL A 26 4.40 27.18 17.30
CA VAL A 26 3.82 27.32 18.63
C VAL A 26 3.44 28.78 18.88
N ASP A 27 2.18 29.03 19.18
CA ASP A 27 1.65 30.37 19.38
C ASP A 27 2.44 31.13 20.47
N GLY A 28 2.77 32.39 20.16
CA GLY A 28 3.53 33.27 21.06
C GLY A 28 5.00 32.91 21.24
N LYS A 29 5.53 31.91 20.53
CA LYS A 29 6.94 31.50 20.63
C LYS A 29 7.59 31.38 19.25
N LYS A 30 8.88 31.69 19.15
CA LYS A 30 9.69 31.46 17.94
C LYS A 30 10.20 30.01 17.85
N ILE A 31 9.31 29.05 18.07
CA ILE A 31 9.62 27.62 18.03
C ILE A 31 8.60 26.88 17.18
N GLU A 32 9.04 25.76 16.63
CA GLU A 32 8.20 24.78 15.95
C GLU A 32 8.31 23.45 16.68
N GLN A 33 7.23 22.67 16.68
CA GLN A 33 7.18 21.36 17.31
C GLN A 33 6.65 20.31 16.34
N MET A 34 7.08 19.07 16.55
CA MET A 34 6.64 17.89 15.81
C MET A 34 6.04 16.92 16.81
N TYR A 35 4.87 16.37 16.47
CA TYR A 35 4.14 15.45 17.33
C TYR A 35 4.54 14.00 17.07
N GLU A 36 4.29 13.15 18.06
CA GLU A 36 4.44 11.72 17.92
C GLU A 36 3.33 11.16 17.02
N ALA A 37 3.72 10.50 15.93
CA ALA A 37 2.76 9.88 15.01
C ALA A 37 2.16 8.61 15.63
N ASN A 38 0.83 8.52 15.65
CA ASN A 38 0.15 7.28 15.98
C ASN A 38 0.43 6.22 14.90
N THR A 39 1.08 5.13 15.28
CA THR A 39 1.48 4.05 14.36
C THR A 39 0.29 3.35 13.71
N GLN A 40 -0.87 3.33 14.37
CA GLN A 40 -2.10 2.70 13.85
C GLN A 40 -2.80 3.53 12.77
N LEU A 41 -2.48 4.82 12.66
CA LEU A 41 -3.10 5.75 11.71
C LEU A 41 -2.14 6.12 10.56
N ARG A 42 -1.02 5.40 10.41
CA ARG A 42 -0.07 5.65 9.32
C ARG A 42 -0.60 5.11 8.01
N ASP A 43 -0.46 5.91 6.97
CA ASP A 43 -0.81 5.53 5.61
C ASP A 43 0.27 5.98 4.60
N PHE A 44 0.17 5.50 3.36
CA PHE A 44 1.06 5.81 2.26
C PHE A 44 0.29 6.28 1.02
N GLU A 45 0.80 7.34 0.40
CA GLU A 45 0.27 7.87 -0.85
C GLU A 45 1.21 7.51 -2.01
N ASN A 46 0.63 7.02 -3.10
CA ASN A 46 1.34 6.83 -4.35
C ASN A 46 1.14 8.05 -5.24
N ILE A 47 2.18 8.87 -5.35
CA ILE A 47 2.16 10.11 -6.14
C ILE A 47 2.88 9.87 -7.46
N GLU A 48 2.34 10.39 -8.56
CA GLU A 48 3.04 10.32 -9.84
C GLU A 48 4.44 10.93 -9.73
N LEU A 49 5.43 10.31 -10.38
CA LEU A 49 6.84 10.72 -10.25
C LEU A 49 7.10 12.18 -10.67
N LYS A 50 6.29 12.71 -11.60
CA LYS A 50 6.41 14.08 -12.10
C LYS A 50 5.72 15.11 -11.21
N ASP A 51 4.94 14.65 -10.24
CA ASP A 51 4.15 15.52 -9.39
C ASP A 51 4.91 15.97 -8.15
N GLU A 52 4.59 17.17 -7.69
CA GLU A 52 5.21 17.73 -6.50
C GLU A 52 4.48 17.26 -5.24
N ILE A 53 5.21 16.61 -4.33
CA ILE A 53 4.67 16.05 -3.07
C ILE A 53 3.97 17.12 -2.22
N VAL A 54 4.52 18.33 -2.17
CA VAL A 54 3.94 19.44 -1.41
C VAL A 54 2.58 19.83 -1.98
N ARG A 55 2.47 19.94 -3.31
CA ARG A 55 1.22 20.27 -4.00
C ARG A 55 0.17 19.19 -3.74
N TYR A 56 0.52 17.92 -3.99
CA TYR A 56 -0.37 16.78 -3.76
C TYR A 56 -0.85 16.72 -2.30
N PHE A 57 0.04 16.96 -1.34
CA PHE A 57 -0.34 16.97 0.08
C PHE A 57 -1.41 18.04 0.39
N TRP A 58 -1.30 19.24 -0.19
CA TRP A 58 -2.27 20.31 0.04
C TRP A 58 -3.58 20.08 -0.69
N ASP A 59 -3.53 19.55 -1.90
CA ASP A 59 -4.70 19.35 -2.75
C ASP A 59 -5.52 18.11 -2.34
N GLU A 60 -4.84 17.01 -2.02
CA GLU A 60 -5.49 15.70 -1.81
C GLU A 60 -5.48 15.27 -0.34
N VAL A 61 -4.38 15.41 0.39
CA VAL A 61 -4.28 14.87 1.77
C VAL A 61 -4.93 15.79 2.80
N ARG A 62 -4.52 17.06 2.81
CA ARG A 62 -4.88 18.05 3.83
C ARG A 62 -6.40 18.30 3.97
N PRO A 63 -7.20 18.34 2.89
CA PRO A 63 -8.64 18.58 3.01
C PRO A 63 -9.36 17.44 3.74
N HIS A 64 -8.83 16.22 3.64
CA HIS A 64 -9.42 15.03 4.25
C HIS A 64 -8.88 14.77 5.66
N VAL A 65 -7.57 14.96 5.89
CA VAL A 65 -6.93 14.65 7.16
C VAL A 65 -6.18 15.87 7.69
N LYS A 66 -6.76 16.52 8.71
CA LYS A 66 -6.30 17.84 9.11
C LYS A 66 -4.99 17.85 9.91
N ASP A 67 -4.74 16.77 10.61
CA ASP A 67 -3.58 16.55 11.46
C ASP A 67 -2.47 15.77 10.75
N ALA A 68 -2.68 15.28 9.52
CA ALA A 68 -1.66 14.55 8.76
C ALA A 68 -0.42 15.40 8.46
N TRP A 69 0.73 14.75 8.29
CA TRP A 69 1.96 15.32 7.74
C TRP A 69 2.78 14.21 7.07
N ALA A 70 3.66 14.57 6.14
CA ALA A 70 4.53 13.65 5.42
C ALA A 70 5.88 13.47 6.13
N ASP A 71 6.40 12.25 6.10
CA ASP A 71 7.72 11.90 6.60
C ASP A 71 8.75 11.95 5.46
N ARG A 72 9.60 13.00 5.45
CA ARG A 72 10.62 13.23 4.41
C ARG A 72 11.56 12.03 4.24
N GLU A 73 11.91 11.35 5.33
CA GLU A 73 12.90 10.27 5.31
C GLU A 73 12.31 8.97 4.75
N ARG A 74 10.98 8.88 4.63
CA ARG A 74 10.25 7.71 4.13
C ARG A 74 9.75 7.86 2.70
N ILE A 75 9.98 9.00 2.05
CA ILE A 75 9.70 9.15 0.63
C ILE A 75 10.62 8.23 -0.17
N ARG A 76 10.04 7.44 -1.08
CA ARG A 76 10.77 6.55 -1.98
C ARG A 76 10.27 6.77 -3.40
N SER A 77 11.20 6.93 -4.34
CA SER A 77 10.88 6.90 -5.77
C SER A 77 10.96 5.46 -6.24
N ALA A 78 9.87 4.93 -6.78
CA ALA A 78 9.77 3.58 -7.30
C ALA A 78 8.91 3.56 -8.57
N TYR A 79 8.98 2.46 -9.31
CA TYR A 79 8.13 2.19 -10.46
C TYR A 79 7.26 0.97 -10.16
N GLU A 80 5.97 1.07 -10.48
CA GLU A 80 5.07 -0.08 -10.45
C GLU A 80 5.07 -0.75 -11.83
N ILE A 81 5.42 -2.03 -11.87
CA ILE A 81 5.34 -2.84 -13.09
C ILE A 81 4.24 -3.86 -12.89
N ASN A 82 3.13 -3.70 -13.63
CA ASN A 82 2.06 -4.68 -13.60
C ASN A 82 2.49 -5.93 -14.36
N PHE A 83 2.91 -6.97 -13.64
CA PHE A 83 3.46 -8.16 -14.27
C PHE A 83 2.44 -8.88 -15.16
N ASN A 84 1.20 -9.00 -14.71
CA ASN A 84 0.14 -9.66 -15.47
C ASN A 84 -0.22 -8.89 -16.75
N ARG A 85 -0.05 -7.57 -16.79
CA ARG A 85 -0.33 -6.79 -17.99
C ARG A 85 0.74 -6.98 -19.07
N TYR A 86 2.00 -7.05 -18.67
CA TYR A 86 3.12 -7.00 -19.61
C TYR A 86 3.78 -8.36 -19.88
N PHE A 87 3.71 -9.29 -18.94
CA PHE A 87 4.39 -10.58 -19.00
C PHE A 87 3.43 -11.76 -18.89
N TYR A 88 2.11 -11.53 -18.94
CA TYR A 88 1.17 -12.63 -19.00
C TYR A 88 1.25 -13.31 -20.36
N GLU A 89 1.74 -14.54 -20.33
CA GLU A 89 1.62 -15.48 -21.44
C GLU A 89 0.31 -16.25 -21.25
N TYR A 90 -0.57 -16.19 -22.25
CA TYR A 90 -1.81 -16.93 -22.20
C TYR A 90 -1.51 -18.43 -22.31
N THR A 91 -1.83 -19.16 -21.24
CA THR A 91 -1.85 -20.62 -21.25
C THR A 91 -3.26 -21.07 -21.62
N PRO A 92 -3.47 -21.66 -22.81
CA PRO A 92 -4.77 -22.23 -23.13
C PRO A 92 -5.10 -23.35 -22.14
N PRO A 93 -6.38 -23.52 -21.78
CA PRO A 93 -6.80 -24.67 -21.01
C PRO A 93 -6.53 -25.96 -21.79
N ARG A 94 -6.34 -27.07 -21.06
CA ARG A 94 -6.18 -28.38 -21.68
C ARG A 94 -7.37 -28.73 -22.58
N PRO A 95 -7.17 -29.41 -23.72
CA PRO A 95 -8.24 -29.84 -24.62
C PRO A 95 -9.33 -30.66 -23.91
N LEU A 96 -10.58 -30.51 -24.34
CA LEU A 96 -11.70 -31.31 -23.82
C LEU A 96 -11.48 -32.82 -23.97
N ALA A 97 -10.86 -33.25 -25.08
CA ALA A 97 -10.57 -34.67 -25.30
C ALA A 97 -9.62 -35.27 -24.25
N GLU A 98 -8.68 -34.47 -23.73
CA GLU A 98 -7.80 -34.92 -22.63
C GLU A 98 -8.57 -35.00 -21.30
N ILE A 99 -9.49 -34.06 -21.07
CA ILE A 99 -10.39 -34.10 -19.90
C ILE A 99 -11.23 -35.37 -19.92
N ASP A 100 -11.85 -35.68 -21.06
CA ASP A 100 -12.71 -36.86 -21.21
C ASP A 100 -11.93 -38.17 -21.04
N ALA A 101 -10.69 -38.23 -21.55
CA ALA A 101 -9.82 -39.38 -21.40
C ALA A 101 -9.42 -39.61 -19.93
N ASP A 102 -9.02 -38.56 -19.22
CA ASP A 102 -8.68 -38.63 -17.79
C ASP A 102 -9.87 -39.05 -16.94
N ILE A 103 -11.07 -38.51 -17.21
CA ILE A 103 -12.30 -38.89 -16.51
C ILE A 103 -12.57 -40.38 -16.69
N LYS A 104 -12.52 -40.87 -17.93
CA LYS A 104 -12.77 -42.28 -18.22
C LYS A 104 -11.75 -43.21 -17.57
N GLN A 105 -10.47 -42.82 -17.57
CA GLN A 105 -9.43 -43.57 -16.87
C GLN A 105 -9.71 -43.66 -15.36
N MET A 106 -10.13 -42.55 -14.74
CA MET A 106 -10.52 -42.53 -13.33
C MET A 106 -11.75 -43.41 -13.07
N GLU A 107 -12.75 -43.39 -13.95
CA GLU A 107 -13.94 -44.26 -13.87
C GLU A 107 -13.55 -45.74 -13.89
N ASP A 108 -12.71 -46.14 -14.85
CA ASP A 108 -12.25 -47.53 -14.99
C ASP A 108 -11.43 -47.98 -13.75
N GLU A 109 -10.61 -47.08 -13.20
CA GLU A 109 -9.85 -47.34 -11.97
C GLU A 109 -10.76 -47.51 -10.75
N ILE A 110 -11.78 -46.68 -10.60
CA ILE A 110 -12.79 -46.81 -9.53
C ILE A 110 -13.50 -48.16 -9.63
N ILE A 111 -13.92 -48.56 -10.84
CA ILE A 111 -14.60 -49.85 -11.07
C ILE A 111 -13.68 -51.01 -10.69
N ARG A 112 -12.39 -50.95 -11.07
CA ARG A 112 -11.39 -51.97 -10.71
C ARG A 112 -11.24 -52.10 -9.20
N LEU A 113 -11.07 -50.98 -8.49
CA LEU A 113 -10.91 -50.96 -7.04
C LEU A 113 -12.16 -51.48 -6.31
N LEU A 114 -13.36 -51.13 -6.78
CA LEU A 114 -14.60 -51.65 -6.22
C LEU A 114 -14.68 -53.17 -6.39
N HIS A 115 -14.32 -53.69 -7.56
CA HIS A 115 -14.25 -55.13 -7.82
C HIS A 115 -13.31 -55.85 -6.84
N GLU A 116 -12.13 -55.30 -6.56
CA GLU A 116 -11.16 -55.88 -5.62
C GLU A 116 -11.67 -55.97 -4.17
N VAL A 117 -12.64 -55.14 -3.77
CA VAL A 117 -13.22 -55.13 -2.41
C VAL A 117 -14.49 -55.99 -2.30
N THR A 118 -15.25 -56.13 -3.39
CA THR A 118 -16.46 -56.95 -3.43
C THR A 118 -16.23 -58.43 -3.76
N THR A 119 -14.99 -58.82 -4.09
CA THR A 119 -14.58 -60.21 -4.34
C THR A 119 -13.84 -60.77 -3.12
#